data_AF-A0A937NFK7-F1
#
_entry.id   AF-A0A937NFK7-F1
#
_cell.length_a   1.000
_cell.length_b   1.000
_cell.length_c   1.000
_cell.angle_alpha   90.00
_cell.angle_beta   90.00
_cell.angle_gamma   90.00
#
_symmetry.space_group_name_H-M   'P 1'
#
loop_
_entity.id
_entity.type
_entity.pdbx_description
1 polymer ?
#
loop_
_entity_poly.entity_id
_entity_poly.type
_entity_poly.pdbx_seq_one_letter_code
_entity_poly.pdbx_strand_id
1 'polypeptide(L)'
;FYLMMPLGKAMRMRTGRNYLLYVLTIVAGGTMAHSLVPPTPGPLFVAEELGIDIGLMILAGCAVGLVSSSAGFCFAQFVNRRNELPLRESPDFSLTDLEQLSKRDERELPPLVLALLPIGLPVVLIAGYTVLKAIDAPLTTAVMDVAATLGNKNIALAIAAAIAMGTLVWQKRASLKELAGSVQAALASGGVIILITAAGGAFGGMMQQTNIAGLIEQLPTGSPVAVIGLAFLITMAIRTAQGSATVAMITSVGILSGLAQSSTLGCHPVFLALAIGCGSKPIAWMNDSGFWVICKMSGMTEAEGLRYVAPMSIVMGVAGLVATMVGAVIVSM
;
A
#
# COMPACT_ATOMS: atom_id res chain seq x y z
N PHE A 1 0.06 -0.26 9.88
CA PHE A 1 -0.27 0.76 10.90
C PHE A 1 -0.65 0.13 12.24
N TYR A 2 -1.72 -0.69 12.28
CA TYR A 2 -2.22 -1.33 13.52
C TYR A 2 -1.14 -2.02 14.37
N LEU A 3 -0.30 -2.84 13.75
CA LEU A 3 0.78 -3.57 14.44
C LEU A 3 1.94 -2.68 14.91
N MET A 4 2.19 -1.55 14.26
CA MET A 4 3.34 -0.69 14.54
C MET A 4 3.04 0.37 15.60
N MET A 5 1.77 0.76 15.75
CA MET A 5 1.37 1.79 16.71
C MET A 5 1.69 1.42 18.16
N PRO A 6 1.46 0.18 18.64
CA PRO A 6 1.93 -0.27 19.94
C PRO A 6 3.43 -0.06 20.16
N LEU A 7 4.25 -0.38 19.16
CA LEU A 7 5.70 -0.18 19.20
C LEU A 7 6.05 1.31 19.31
N GLY A 8 5.37 2.18 18.54
CA GLY A 8 5.57 3.63 18.63
C GLY A 8 5.25 4.20 20.01
N LYS A 9 4.18 3.70 20.65
CA LYS A 9 3.81 4.08 22.03
C LYS A 9 4.81 3.55 23.07
N ALA A 10 5.20 2.28 22.97
CA ALA A 10 6.21 1.69 23.85
C ALA A 10 7.57 2.41 23.74
N MET A 11 7.98 2.79 22.53
CA MET A 11 9.17 3.61 22.32
C MET A 11 9.07 4.96 23.01
N ARG A 12 7.92 5.66 22.91
CA ARG A 12 7.70 6.93 23.63
C ARG A 12 7.78 6.78 25.15
N MET A 13 7.29 5.66 25.71
CA MET A 13 7.40 5.37 27.14
C MET A 13 8.85 5.17 27.57
N ARG A 14 9.67 4.49 26.75
CA ARG A 14 11.09 4.27 27.04
C ARG A 14 11.97 5.51 26.83
N THR A 15 11.76 6.25 25.74
CA THR A 15 12.64 7.37 25.36
C THR A 15 12.22 8.70 25.94
N GLY A 16 10.96 8.83 26.36
CA GLY A 16 10.45 10.07 26.96
C GLY A 16 10.31 11.25 25.97
N ARG A 17 10.57 11.08 24.67
CA ARG A 17 10.51 12.16 23.65
C ARG A 17 10.05 11.64 22.27
N ASN A 18 9.80 12.55 21.33
CA ASN A 18 9.62 12.27 19.89
C ASN A 18 8.42 11.37 19.51
N TYR A 19 7.33 11.40 20.26
CA TYR A 19 6.15 10.58 19.92
C TYR A 19 5.60 10.92 18.54
N LEU A 20 5.48 12.22 18.22
CA LEU A 20 4.99 12.69 16.94
C LEU A 20 5.83 12.14 15.79
N LEU A 21 7.16 12.18 15.92
CA LEU A 21 8.06 11.58 14.95
C LEU A 21 7.76 10.10 14.75
N TYR A 22 7.64 9.29 15.82
CA TYR A 22 7.35 7.86 15.71
C TYR A 22 6.03 7.60 14.98
N VAL A 23 4.97 8.34 15.31
CA VAL A 23 3.67 8.20 14.64
C VAL A 23 3.80 8.55 13.16
N LEU A 24 4.38 9.69 12.84
CA LEU A 24 4.50 10.16 11.46
C LEU A 24 5.41 9.27 10.61
N THR A 25 6.50 8.70 11.16
CA THR A 25 7.34 7.76 10.40
C THR A 25 6.63 6.44 10.12
N ILE A 26 5.81 5.95 11.06
CA ILE A 26 4.93 4.79 10.83
C ILE A 26 3.90 5.10 9.75
N VAL A 27 3.31 6.30 9.76
CA VAL A 27 2.41 6.77 8.69
C VAL A 27 3.15 6.81 7.35
N ALA A 28 4.38 7.35 7.32
CA ALA A 28 5.17 7.51 6.10
C ALA A 28 5.31 6.18 5.34
N GLY A 29 5.96 5.21 5.99
CA GLY A 29 6.22 3.92 5.36
C GLY A 29 4.96 3.10 5.17
N GLY A 30 4.11 3.04 6.20
CA GLY A 30 2.91 2.20 6.18
C GLY A 30 1.90 2.61 5.12
N THR A 31 1.68 3.92 4.94
CA THR A 31 0.71 4.38 3.97
C THR A 31 1.26 4.33 2.54
N MET A 32 2.52 4.66 2.29
CA MET A 32 3.05 4.58 0.91
C MET A 32 3.12 3.15 0.42
N ALA A 33 3.57 2.20 1.24
CA ALA A 33 3.55 0.79 0.90
C ALA A 33 2.13 0.34 0.51
N HIS A 34 1.11 0.75 1.28
CA HIS A 34 -0.30 0.42 1.00
C HIS A 34 -0.79 0.87 -0.38
N SER A 35 -0.31 2.00 -0.91
CA SER A 35 -0.78 2.53 -2.21
C SER A 35 0.16 2.27 -3.38
N LEU A 36 1.37 1.75 -3.16
CA LEU A 36 2.34 1.56 -4.24
C LEU A 36 2.78 0.11 -4.43
N VAL A 37 2.65 -0.74 -3.40
CA VAL A 37 3.27 -2.07 -3.42
C VAL A 37 2.20 -3.15 -3.27
N PRO A 38 2.00 -4.03 -4.28
CA PRO A 38 1.23 -5.25 -4.14
C PRO A 38 1.80 -6.15 -3.01
N PRO A 39 0.99 -6.95 -2.28
CA PRO A 39 -0.33 -7.48 -2.66
C PRO A 39 -1.53 -6.68 -2.14
N THR A 40 -1.35 -5.44 -1.68
CA THR A 40 -2.47 -4.62 -1.23
C THR A 40 -3.52 -4.50 -2.35
N PRO A 41 -4.84 -4.58 -2.05
CA PRO A 41 -5.84 -4.74 -3.10
C PRO A 41 -5.87 -3.64 -4.15
N GLY A 42 -5.61 -2.39 -3.75
CA GLY A 42 -5.58 -1.26 -4.68
C GLY A 42 -4.45 -1.41 -5.72
N PRO A 43 -3.17 -1.42 -5.30
CA PRO A 43 -2.05 -1.61 -6.23
C PRO A 43 -2.12 -2.93 -7.01
N LEU A 44 -2.63 -4.00 -6.38
CA LEU A 44 -2.82 -5.29 -7.05
C LEU A 44 -3.82 -5.20 -8.20
N PHE A 45 -4.99 -4.59 -7.96
CA PHE A 45 -6.00 -4.42 -9.01
C PHE A 45 -5.53 -3.48 -10.12
N VAL A 46 -4.86 -2.38 -9.77
CA VAL A 46 -4.28 -1.47 -10.76
C VAL A 46 -3.27 -2.20 -11.65
N ALA A 47 -2.41 -3.05 -11.07
CA ALA A 47 -1.46 -3.84 -11.85
C ALA A 47 -2.18 -4.84 -12.77
N GLU A 48 -3.24 -5.51 -12.29
CA GLU A 48 -4.03 -6.45 -13.09
C GLU A 48 -4.74 -5.77 -14.26
N GLU A 49 -5.45 -4.67 -14.00
CA GLU A 49 -6.21 -3.92 -15.00
C GLU A 49 -5.31 -3.32 -16.09
N LEU A 50 -4.09 -2.93 -15.74
CA LEU A 50 -3.11 -2.40 -16.69
C LEU A 50 -2.20 -3.47 -17.32
N GLY A 51 -2.39 -4.75 -16.98
CA GLY A 51 -1.56 -5.85 -17.48
C GLY A 51 -0.09 -5.78 -17.07
N ILE A 52 0.22 -5.14 -15.94
CA ILE A 52 1.58 -4.95 -15.44
C ILE A 52 2.00 -6.19 -14.63
N ASP A 53 3.23 -6.65 -14.87
CA ASP A 53 3.82 -7.69 -14.05
C ASP A 53 3.92 -7.26 -12.57
N ILE A 54 3.46 -8.11 -11.66
CA ILE A 54 3.36 -7.79 -10.23
C ILE A 54 4.73 -7.58 -9.60
N GLY A 55 5.74 -8.36 -10.00
CA GLY A 55 7.10 -8.17 -9.49
C GLY A 55 7.68 -6.83 -9.94
N LEU A 56 7.45 -6.43 -11.18
CA LEU A 56 7.83 -5.11 -11.67
C LEU A 56 7.13 -3.99 -10.88
N MET A 57 5.82 -4.13 -10.63
CA MET A 57 5.07 -3.18 -9.82
C MET A 57 5.60 -3.10 -8.37
N ILE A 58 5.98 -4.23 -7.77
CA ILE A 58 6.61 -4.28 -6.43
C ILE A 58 7.94 -3.50 -6.44
N LEU A 59 8.83 -3.77 -7.42
CA LEU A 59 10.14 -3.12 -7.50
C LEU A 59 10.00 -1.61 -7.72
N ALA A 60 9.20 -1.21 -8.70
CA ALA A 60 8.98 0.19 -9.04
C ALA A 60 8.24 0.94 -7.91
N GLY A 61 7.25 0.28 -7.29
CA GLY A 61 6.52 0.78 -6.13
C GLY A 61 7.42 0.97 -4.90
N CYS A 62 8.36 0.06 -4.65
CA CYS A 62 9.37 0.21 -3.61
C CYS A 62 10.30 1.38 -3.90
N ALA A 63 10.78 1.55 -5.14
CA ALA A 63 11.67 2.65 -5.52
C ALA A 63 11.00 4.02 -5.32
N VAL A 64 9.79 4.21 -5.87
CA VAL A 64 9.02 5.45 -5.69
C VAL A 64 8.58 5.63 -4.23
N GLY A 65 8.20 4.53 -3.57
CA GLY A 65 7.82 4.51 -2.17
C GLY A 65 8.94 4.96 -1.24
N LEU A 66 10.20 4.60 -1.53
CA LEU A 66 11.36 5.08 -0.78
C LEU A 66 11.55 6.59 -0.89
N VAL A 67 11.44 7.15 -2.11
CA VAL A 67 11.56 8.60 -2.33
C VAL A 67 10.43 9.34 -1.62
N SER A 68 9.19 8.89 -1.80
CA SER A 68 8.01 9.49 -1.17
C SER A 68 8.04 9.39 0.36
N SER A 69 8.40 8.23 0.90
CA SER A 69 8.51 8.02 2.36
C SER A 69 9.65 8.84 2.96
N SER A 70 10.76 9.03 2.23
CA SER A 70 11.86 9.88 2.66
C SER A 70 11.45 11.35 2.74
N ALA A 71 10.67 11.85 1.77
CA ALA A 71 10.08 13.18 1.84
C ALA A 71 9.13 13.31 3.06
N GLY A 72 8.30 12.30 3.30
CA GLY A 72 7.46 12.21 4.50
C GLY A 72 8.26 12.21 5.81
N PHE A 73 9.39 11.49 5.86
CA PHE A 73 10.30 11.47 7.01
C PHE A 73 10.93 12.84 7.26
N CYS A 74 11.41 13.53 6.22
CA CYS A 74 11.92 14.90 6.33
C CYS A 74 10.86 15.86 6.87
N PHE A 75 9.62 15.75 6.38
CA PHE A 75 8.49 16.51 6.91
C PHE A 75 8.22 16.18 8.39
N ALA A 76 8.23 14.90 8.76
CA ALA A 76 8.02 14.45 10.13
C ALA A 76 9.08 15.02 11.09
N GLN A 77 10.36 15.02 10.71
CA GLN A 77 11.45 15.64 11.46
C GLN A 77 11.21 17.14 11.65
N PHE A 78 10.84 17.84 10.58
CA PHE A 78 10.58 19.28 10.62
C PHE A 78 9.44 19.63 11.58
N VAL A 79 8.31 18.92 11.50
CA VAL A 79 7.14 19.18 12.35
C VAL A 79 7.40 18.78 13.81
N ASN A 80 8.09 17.66 14.05
CA ASN A 80 8.42 17.19 15.39
C ASN A 80 9.37 18.15 16.14
N ARG A 81 10.26 18.85 15.43
CA ARG A 81 11.13 19.87 16.06
C ARG A 81 10.36 21.08 16.62
N ARG A 82 9.14 21.32 16.15
CA ARG A 82 8.33 22.51 16.49
C ARG A 82 7.09 22.19 17.31
N ASN A 83 6.72 20.92 17.42
CA ASN A 83 5.49 20.48 18.06
C ASN A 83 5.74 19.20 18.84
N GLU A 84 5.10 19.08 20.00
CA GLU A 84 5.05 17.83 20.74
C GLU A 84 3.64 17.26 20.67
N LEU A 85 3.55 15.96 20.37
CA LEU A 85 2.30 15.21 20.51
C LEU A 85 2.33 14.51 21.87
N PRO A 86 1.42 14.84 22.81
CA PRO A 86 1.35 14.14 24.07
C PRO A 86 0.88 12.70 23.84
N LEU A 87 1.41 11.78 24.64
CA LEU A 87 0.93 10.40 24.64
C LEU A 87 -0.45 10.37 25.32
N ARG A 88 -1.50 10.03 24.55
CA ARG A 88 -2.86 9.88 25.05
C ARG A 88 -3.31 8.42 24.94
N GLU A 89 -4.26 8.04 25.77
CA GLU A 89 -4.95 6.76 25.63
C GLU A 89 -5.73 6.71 24.32
N SER A 90 -5.82 5.53 23.71
CA SER A 90 -6.64 5.29 22.52
C SER A 90 -7.68 4.22 22.83
N PRO A 91 -8.88 4.27 22.24
CA PRO A 91 -9.93 3.28 22.47
C PRO A 91 -9.48 1.82 22.24
N ASP A 92 -8.57 1.61 21.28
CA ASP A 92 -8.08 0.27 20.90
C ASP A 92 -6.92 -0.23 21.77
N PHE A 93 -6.28 0.64 22.57
CA PHE A 93 -5.12 0.29 23.39
C PHE A 93 -5.09 1.16 24.66
N SER A 94 -5.39 0.57 25.81
CA SER A 94 -5.10 1.21 27.09
C SER A 94 -3.58 1.21 27.32
N LEU A 95 -3.07 2.19 28.08
CA LEU A 95 -1.66 2.23 28.45
C LEU A 95 -1.27 0.97 29.24
N THR A 96 -2.23 0.40 29.99
CA THR A 96 -2.11 -0.84 30.76
C THR A 96 -1.93 -2.08 29.87
N ASP A 97 -2.68 -2.20 28.78
CA ASP A 97 -2.56 -3.32 27.82
C ASP A 97 -1.23 -3.28 27.07
N LEU A 98 -0.77 -2.08 26.72
CA LEU A 98 0.53 -1.87 26.08
C LEU A 98 1.68 -2.21 27.03
N GLU A 99 1.54 -1.86 28.31
CA GLU A 99 2.54 -2.20 29.32
C GLU A 99 2.60 -3.72 29.54
N GLN A 100 1.45 -4.41 29.57
CA GLN A 100 1.38 -5.87 29.64
C GLN A 100 1.98 -6.54 28.39
N LEU A 101 1.66 -6.04 27.19
CA LEU A 101 2.27 -6.52 25.93
C LEU A 101 3.79 -6.33 25.93
N SER A 102 4.28 -5.21 26.48
CA SER A 102 5.73 -4.93 26.57
C SER A 102 6.47 -5.79 27.60
N LYS A 103 5.74 -6.34 28.58
CA LYS A 103 6.24 -7.22 29.65
C LYS A 103 6.08 -8.71 29.32
N ARG A 104 5.47 -9.04 28.18
CA ARG A 104 5.26 -10.43 27.75
C ARG A 104 6.59 -11.08 27.42
N ASP A 105 6.83 -12.28 27.95
CA ASP A 105 8.07 -13.01 27.72
C ASP A 105 8.21 -13.33 26.21
N GLU A 106 9.38 -13.04 25.63
CA GLU A 106 9.68 -13.30 24.22
C GLU A 106 9.52 -14.79 23.87
N ARG A 107 9.64 -15.69 24.86
CA ARG A 107 9.40 -17.13 24.72
C ARG A 107 7.95 -17.50 24.41
N GLU A 108 6.99 -16.61 24.64
CA GLU A 108 5.58 -16.81 24.27
C GLU A 108 5.26 -16.44 22.81
N LEU A 109 6.20 -15.76 22.13
CA LEU A 109 6.03 -15.29 20.75
C LEU A 109 6.55 -16.33 19.75
N PRO A 110 6.03 -16.37 18.51
CA PRO A 110 6.61 -17.26 17.51
C PRO A 110 7.99 -16.71 17.14
N PRO A 111 8.95 -17.58 16.75
CA PRO A 111 10.23 -17.12 16.24
C PRO A 111 10.03 -16.08 15.13
N LEU A 112 10.82 -15.01 15.14
CA LEU A 112 10.67 -13.88 14.22
C LEU A 112 10.59 -14.34 12.76
N VAL A 113 11.40 -15.33 12.38
CA VAL A 113 11.41 -15.91 11.02
C VAL A 113 10.06 -16.53 10.65
N LEU A 114 9.42 -17.27 11.57
CA LEU A 114 8.09 -17.86 11.37
C LEU A 114 7.00 -16.78 11.29
N ALA A 115 7.12 -15.71 12.07
CA ALA A 115 6.20 -14.58 12.01
C ALA A 115 6.29 -13.80 10.68
N LEU A 116 7.49 -13.70 10.11
CA LEU A 116 7.74 -12.97 8.87
C LEU A 116 7.46 -13.78 7.61
N LEU A 117 7.52 -15.11 7.67
CA LEU A 117 7.36 -16.01 6.53
C LEU A 117 6.08 -15.74 5.70
N PRO A 118 4.87 -15.62 6.29
CA PRO A 118 3.65 -15.34 5.53
C PRO A 118 3.67 -14.02 4.75
N ILE A 119 4.52 -13.07 5.13
CA ILE A 119 4.61 -11.75 4.48
C ILE A 119 5.77 -11.76 3.47
N GLY A 120 6.95 -12.22 3.91
CA GLY A 120 8.16 -12.18 3.09
C GLY A 120 8.18 -13.24 1.99
N LEU A 121 7.67 -14.44 2.25
CA LEU A 121 7.71 -15.55 1.30
C LEU A 121 7.02 -15.21 -0.03
N PRO A 122 5.75 -14.74 -0.07
CA PRO A 122 5.11 -14.46 -1.35
C PRO A 122 5.83 -13.35 -2.13
N VAL A 123 6.37 -12.34 -1.44
CA VAL A 123 7.16 -11.27 -2.09
C VAL A 123 8.41 -11.85 -2.75
N VAL A 124 9.16 -12.69 -2.03
CA VAL A 124 10.39 -13.31 -2.55
C VAL A 124 10.09 -14.23 -3.73
N LEU A 125 9.03 -15.04 -3.66
CA LEU A 125 8.67 -15.96 -4.74
C LEU A 125 8.26 -15.20 -6.02
N ILE A 126 7.37 -14.21 -5.89
CA ILE A 126 6.86 -13.44 -7.03
C ILE A 126 7.98 -12.59 -7.66
N ALA A 127 8.71 -11.83 -6.84
CA ALA A 127 9.79 -10.98 -7.32
C ALA A 127 10.96 -11.80 -7.87
N GLY A 128 11.28 -12.94 -7.22
CA GLY A 128 12.33 -13.84 -7.67
C GLY A 128 12.08 -14.36 -9.09
N TYR A 129 10.88 -14.88 -9.36
CA TYR A 129 10.52 -15.33 -10.71
C TYR A 129 10.57 -14.19 -11.74
N THR A 130 10.10 -13.00 -11.36
CA THR A 130 10.13 -11.81 -12.23
C THR A 130 11.56 -11.45 -12.62
N VAL A 131 12.50 -11.44 -11.65
CA VAL A 131 13.92 -11.18 -11.89
C VAL A 131 14.54 -12.25 -12.79
N LEU A 132 14.27 -13.53 -12.53
CA LEU A 132 14.77 -14.64 -13.34
C LEU A 132 14.35 -14.51 -14.82
N LYS A 133 13.10 -14.11 -15.06
CA LYS A 133 12.58 -13.85 -16.40
C LYS A 133 13.23 -12.61 -17.04
N ALA A 134 13.47 -11.56 -16.25
CA ALA A 134 14.05 -10.31 -16.73
C ALA A 134 15.53 -10.44 -17.16
N ILE A 135 16.31 -11.28 -16.47
CA ILE A 135 17.73 -11.48 -16.78
C ILE A 135 18.00 -12.61 -17.79
N ASP A 136 16.94 -13.21 -18.34
CA ASP A 136 16.99 -14.43 -19.16
C ASP A 136 17.93 -15.48 -18.56
N ALA A 137 17.70 -15.80 -17.28
CA ALA A 137 18.61 -16.63 -16.50
C ALA A 137 18.85 -17.98 -17.20
N PRO A 138 20.10 -18.43 -17.39
CA PRO A 138 20.44 -19.67 -18.09
C PRO A 138 20.15 -20.91 -17.22
N LEU A 139 18.89 -21.06 -16.83
CA LEU A 139 18.36 -22.18 -16.05
C LEU A 139 17.77 -23.22 -16.99
N THR A 140 17.69 -24.46 -16.52
CA THR A 140 16.97 -25.51 -17.27
C THR A 140 15.47 -25.18 -17.32
N THR A 141 14.81 -25.62 -18.39
CA THR A 141 13.37 -25.41 -18.60
C THR A 141 12.54 -25.88 -17.40
N ALA A 142 12.86 -27.06 -16.85
CA ALA A 142 12.20 -27.60 -15.67
C ALA A 142 12.32 -26.69 -14.42
N VAL A 143 13.49 -26.05 -14.22
CA VAL A 143 13.69 -25.13 -13.09
C VAL A 143 12.91 -23.83 -13.31
N MET A 144 12.85 -23.34 -14.55
CA MET A 144 12.06 -22.16 -14.90
C MET A 144 10.55 -22.40 -14.70
N ASP A 145 10.04 -23.59 -15.06
CA ASP A 145 8.62 -23.94 -14.87
C ASP A 145 8.24 -24.03 -13.38
N VAL A 146 9.12 -24.59 -12.55
CA VAL A 146 8.93 -24.61 -11.10
C VAL A 146 8.96 -23.19 -10.53
N ALA A 147 9.91 -22.36 -10.98
CA ALA A 147 9.99 -20.96 -10.58
C ALA A 147 8.75 -20.17 -11.01
N ALA A 148 8.21 -20.42 -12.21
CA ALA A 148 6.98 -19.82 -12.71
C ALA A 148 5.77 -20.22 -11.86
N THR A 149 5.70 -21.49 -11.47
CA THR A 149 4.62 -22.02 -10.63
C THR A 149 4.68 -21.41 -9.22
N LEU A 150 5.85 -21.39 -8.59
CA LEU A 150 6.01 -20.82 -7.25
C LEU A 150 5.90 -19.29 -7.24
N GLY A 151 6.34 -18.63 -8.31
CA GLY A 151 6.24 -17.19 -8.51
C GLY A 151 4.84 -16.72 -8.91
N ASN A 152 3.91 -17.63 -9.23
CA ASN A 152 2.52 -17.28 -9.46
C ASN A 152 1.90 -16.70 -8.18
N LYS A 153 1.37 -15.47 -8.25
CA LYS A 153 0.78 -14.78 -7.09
C LYS A 153 -0.27 -15.61 -6.33
N ASN A 154 -1.11 -16.38 -7.01
CA ASN A 154 -2.18 -17.15 -6.37
C ASN A 154 -1.58 -18.30 -5.55
N ILE A 155 -0.57 -18.98 -6.10
CA ILE A 155 0.12 -20.08 -5.43
C ILE A 155 0.97 -19.54 -4.27
N ALA A 156 1.75 -18.48 -4.52
CA ALA A 156 2.57 -17.83 -3.51
C ALA A 156 1.76 -17.35 -2.30
N LEU A 157 0.62 -16.68 -2.53
CA LEU A 157 -0.29 -16.21 -1.48
C LEU A 157 -1.01 -17.38 -0.78
N ALA A 158 -1.36 -18.45 -1.49
CA ALA A 158 -1.96 -19.64 -0.88
C ALA A 158 -0.99 -20.36 0.06
N ILE A 159 0.27 -20.52 -0.35
CA ILE A 159 1.34 -21.08 0.49
C ILE A 159 1.54 -20.20 1.73
N ALA A 160 1.59 -18.88 1.55
CA ALA A 160 1.72 -17.92 2.65
C ALA A 160 0.56 -18.03 3.67
N ALA A 161 -0.67 -18.16 3.18
CA ALA A 161 -1.86 -18.36 4.01
C ALA A 161 -1.78 -19.70 4.77
N ALA A 162 -1.33 -20.78 4.12
CA ALA A 162 -1.15 -22.08 4.77
C ALA A 162 -0.10 -22.00 5.90
N ILE A 163 1.03 -21.32 5.67
CA ILE A 163 2.06 -21.11 6.69
C ILE A 163 1.51 -20.26 7.84
N ALA A 164 0.73 -19.21 7.55
CA ALA A 164 0.10 -18.38 8.58
C ALA A 164 -0.84 -19.19 9.47
N MET A 165 -1.70 -20.03 8.87
CA MET A 165 -2.60 -20.92 9.60
C MET A 165 -1.83 -21.94 10.44
N GLY A 166 -0.79 -22.57 9.86
CA GLY A 166 0.06 -23.53 10.58
C GLY A 166 0.78 -22.89 11.78
N THR A 167 1.30 -21.68 11.60
CA THR A 167 1.96 -20.91 12.67
C THR A 167 0.97 -20.57 13.79
N LEU A 168 -0.25 -20.17 13.43
CA LEU A 168 -1.30 -19.84 14.42
C LEU A 168 -1.70 -21.06 15.25
N VAL A 169 -1.90 -22.22 14.61
CA VAL A 169 -2.20 -23.49 15.28
C VAL A 169 -1.06 -23.90 16.21
N TRP A 170 0.18 -23.84 15.72
CA TRP A 170 1.36 -24.22 16.49
C TRP A 170 1.56 -23.33 17.72
N GLN A 171 1.45 -22.01 17.55
CA GLN A 171 1.80 -21.06 18.60
C GLN A 171 0.70 -20.91 19.66
N LYS A 172 -0.57 -20.82 19.25
CA LYS A 172 -1.68 -20.65 20.21
C LYS A 172 -2.24 -21.98 20.72
N ARG A 173 -1.75 -23.12 20.22
CA ARG A 173 -2.41 -24.44 20.36
C ARG A 173 -3.90 -24.33 20.06
N ALA A 174 -4.23 -23.49 19.07
CA ALA A 174 -5.60 -23.08 18.81
C ALA A 174 -6.44 -24.31 18.44
N SER A 175 -7.61 -24.43 19.05
CA SER A 175 -8.61 -25.40 18.63
C SER A 175 -9.05 -25.13 17.19
N LEU A 176 -9.56 -26.15 16.49
CA LEU A 176 -10.12 -25.97 15.14
C LEU A 176 -11.22 -24.89 15.10
N LYS A 177 -11.95 -24.69 16.20
CA LYS A 177 -12.98 -23.65 16.34
C LYS A 177 -12.39 -22.24 16.36
N GLU A 178 -11.28 -22.04 17.07
CA GLU A 178 -10.58 -20.74 17.11
C GLU A 178 -9.88 -20.43 15.79
N LEU A 179 -9.31 -21.45 15.15
CA LEU A 179 -8.76 -21.32 13.80
C LEU A 179 -9.88 -20.93 12.81
N ALA A 180 -11.02 -21.61 12.83
CA ALA A 180 -12.15 -21.30 11.97
C ALA A 180 -12.67 -19.87 12.19
N GLY A 181 -12.76 -19.41 13.44
CA GLY A 181 -13.12 -18.02 13.74
C GLY A 181 -12.13 -17.00 13.18
N SER A 182 -10.83 -17.29 13.27
CA SER A 182 -9.77 -16.44 12.71
C SER A 182 -9.82 -16.39 11.18
N VAL A 183 -10.02 -17.54 10.53
CA VAL A 183 -10.18 -17.65 9.08
C VAL A 183 -11.45 -16.94 8.61
N GLN A 184 -12.57 -17.09 9.33
CA GLN A 184 -13.82 -16.42 9.00
C GLN A 184 -13.69 -14.89 9.09
N ALA A 185 -13.01 -14.37 10.11
CA ALA A 185 -12.72 -12.94 10.21
C ALA A 185 -11.83 -12.44 9.05
N ALA A 186 -10.79 -13.20 8.69
CA ALA A 186 -9.94 -12.88 7.55
C ALA A 186 -10.71 -12.90 6.21
N LEU A 187 -11.56 -13.92 6.00
CA LEU A 187 -12.42 -14.03 4.81
C LEU A 187 -13.46 -12.92 4.75
N ALA A 188 -14.06 -12.51 5.87
CA ALA A 188 -15.01 -11.40 5.90
C ALA A 188 -14.34 -10.08 5.49
N SER A 189 -13.13 -9.82 5.99
CA SER A 189 -12.31 -8.68 5.59
C SER A 189 -11.95 -8.73 4.09
N GLY A 190 -11.52 -9.90 3.60
CA GLY A 190 -11.25 -10.13 2.17
C GLY A 190 -12.48 -10.03 1.27
N GLY A 191 -13.66 -10.42 1.75
CA GLY A 191 -14.91 -10.38 1.00
C GLY A 191 -15.33 -8.96 0.65
N VAL A 192 -15.19 -8.01 1.58
CA VAL A 192 -15.45 -6.59 1.30
C VAL A 192 -14.53 -6.06 0.20
N ILE A 193 -13.26 -6.48 0.22
CA ILE A 193 -12.28 -6.12 -0.81
C ILE A 193 -12.73 -6.67 -2.18
N ILE A 194 -13.11 -7.95 -2.26
CA ILE A 194 -13.59 -8.58 -3.50
C ILE A 194 -14.80 -7.82 -4.06
N LEU A 195 -15.76 -7.43 -3.23
CA LEU A 195 -16.94 -6.68 -3.65
C LEU A 195 -16.59 -5.29 -4.19
N ILE A 196 -15.69 -4.57 -3.53
CA ILE A 196 -15.22 -3.26 -4.01
C ILE A 196 -14.49 -3.40 -5.35
N THR A 197 -13.62 -4.41 -5.47
CA THR A 197 -12.89 -4.70 -6.71
C THR A 197 -13.85 -5.05 -7.85
N ALA A 198 -14.85 -5.89 -7.60
CA ALA A 198 -15.87 -6.25 -8.59
C ALA A 198 -16.70 -5.04 -9.05
N ALA A 199 -17.15 -4.20 -8.11
CA ALA A 199 -17.88 -2.97 -8.42
C ALA A 199 -17.02 -1.98 -9.23
N GLY A 200 -15.74 -1.86 -8.87
CA GLY A 200 -14.77 -1.03 -9.57
C GLY A 200 -14.48 -1.49 -10.99
N GLY A 201 -14.29 -2.79 -11.20
CA GLY A 201 -14.13 -3.37 -12.54
C GLY A 201 -15.38 -3.18 -13.41
N ALA A 202 -16.57 -3.41 -12.86
CA ALA A 202 -17.82 -3.15 -13.57
C ALA A 202 -17.98 -1.66 -13.95
N PHE A 203 -17.66 -0.74 -13.03
CA PHE A 203 -17.67 0.69 -13.30
C PHE A 203 -16.65 1.09 -14.37
N GLY A 204 -15.42 0.58 -14.30
CA GLY A 204 -14.38 0.79 -15.31
C GLY A 204 -14.83 0.33 -16.69
N GLY A 205 -15.39 -0.89 -16.79
CA GLY A 205 -15.97 -1.41 -18.03
C GLY A 205 -17.10 -0.53 -18.59
N MET A 206 -17.97 0.01 -17.74
CA MET A 206 -18.99 0.97 -18.18
C MET A 206 -18.37 2.28 -18.68
N MET A 207 -17.35 2.81 -18.01
CA MET A 207 -16.66 4.04 -18.43
C MET A 207 -15.95 3.86 -19.79
N GLN A 208 -15.34 2.71 -20.04
CA GLN A 208 -14.77 2.36 -21.35
C GLN A 208 -15.84 2.41 -22.47
N GLN A 209 -17.10 2.10 -22.16
CA GLN A 209 -18.23 2.19 -23.11
C GLN A 209 -18.78 3.61 -23.29
N THR A 210 -18.52 4.55 -22.38
CA THR A 210 -19.01 5.94 -22.46
C THR A 210 -18.22 6.84 -23.42
N ASN A 211 -17.26 6.28 -24.18
CA ASN A 211 -16.35 7.02 -25.06
C ASN A 211 -15.49 8.09 -24.35
N ILE A 212 -15.25 7.93 -23.04
CA ILE A 212 -14.35 8.82 -22.30
C ILE A 212 -12.90 8.72 -22.82
N ALA A 213 -12.53 7.55 -23.35
CA ALA A 213 -11.27 7.33 -24.06
C ALA A 213 -11.13 8.31 -25.25
N GLY A 214 -12.18 8.49 -26.06
CA GLY A 214 -12.16 9.42 -27.20
C GLY A 214 -12.12 10.91 -26.81
N LEU A 215 -12.64 11.29 -25.63
CA LEU A 215 -12.48 12.65 -25.09
C LEU A 215 -11.05 12.91 -24.59
N ILE A 216 -10.39 11.87 -24.09
CA ILE A 216 -9.01 11.96 -23.59
C ILE A 216 -7.99 11.84 -24.74
N GLU A 217 -8.28 11.08 -25.80
CA GLU A 217 -7.48 11.02 -27.03
C GLU A 217 -7.36 12.39 -27.73
N GLN A 218 -8.30 13.30 -27.47
CA GLN A 218 -8.26 14.69 -27.94
C GLN A 218 -7.39 15.60 -27.05
N LEU A 219 -7.01 15.16 -25.85
CA LEU A 219 -6.00 15.87 -25.07
C LEU A 219 -4.65 15.74 -25.78
N PRO A 220 -3.77 16.76 -25.72
CA PRO A 220 -2.48 16.69 -26.38
C PRO A 220 -1.69 15.46 -25.88
N THR A 221 -1.64 14.40 -26.69
CA THR A 221 -0.94 13.13 -26.46
C THR A 221 0.60 13.28 -26.52
N GLY A 222 1.11 14.50 -26.48
CA GLY A 222 2.52 14.80 -26.72
C GLY A 222 3.46 14.64 -25.52
N SER A 223 2.96 14.33 -24.32
CA SER A 223 3.84 14.20 -23.14
C SER A 223 3.36 13.16 -22.12
N PRO A 224 4.16 12.09 -21.87
CA PRO A 224 3.90 11.13 -20.79
C PRO A 224 3.68 11.78 -19.42
N VAL A 225 4.34 12.93 -19.19
CA VAL A 225 4.23 13.71 -17.95
C VAL A 225 2.81 14.26 -17.76
N ALA A 226 2.15 14.70 -18.83
CA ALA A 226 0.79 15.24 -18.76
C ALA A 226 -0.22 14.14 -18.37
N VAL A 227 -0.09 12.95 -18.95
CA VAL A 227 -0.98 11.81 -18.64
C VAL A 227 -0.77 11.33 -17.20
N ILE A 228 0.48 11.22 -16.75
CA ILE A 228 0.84 10.88 -15.36
C ILE A 228 0.26 11.91 -14.38
N GLY A 229 0.40 13.20 -14.68
CA GLY A 229 -0.18 14.28 -13.87
C GLY A 229 -1.70 14.23 -13.81
N LEU A 230 -2.35 13.99 -14.95
CA LEU A 230 -3.81 13.84 -15.02
C LEU A 230 -4.30 12.65 -14.19
N ALA A 231 -3.62 11.51 -14.28
CA ALA A 231 -3.94 10.33 -13.50
C ALA A 231 -3.88 10.61 -11.99
N PHE A 232 -2.81 11.27 -11.55
CA PHE A 232 -2.66 11.69 -10.16
C PHE A 232 -3.81 12.60 -9.70
N LEU A 233 -4.16 13.61 -10.51
CA LEU A 233 -5.22 14.58 -10.17
C LEU A 233 -6.61 13.94 -10.13
N ILE A 234 -6.92 13.05 -11.07
CA ILE A 234 -8.19 12.30 -11.08
C ILE A 234 -8.29 11.43 -9.83
N THR A 235 -7.25 10.66 -9.50
CA THR A 235 -7.26 9.83 -8.30
C THR A 235 -7.35 10.66 -7.03
N MET A 236 -6.66 11.80 -6.97
CA MET A 236 -6.73 12.74 -5.85
C MET A 236 -8.14 13.29 -5.67
N ALA A 237 -8.81 13.71 -6.76
CA ALA A 237 -10.16 14.23 -6.72
C ALA A 237 -11.15 13.16 -6.22
N ILE A 238 -11.06 11.94 -6.76
CA ILE A 238 -11.92 10.82 -6.34
C ILE A 238 -11.69 10.50 -4.86
N ARG A 239 -10.44 10.36 -4.40
CA ARG A 239 -10.17 10.10 -2.98
C ARG A 239 -10.67 11.24 -2.10
N THR A 240 -10.47 12.49 -2.51
CA THR A 240 -10.92 13.65 -1.73
C THR A 240 -12.43 13.61 -1.54
N ALA A 241 -13.21 13.18 -2.53
CA ALA A 241 -14.65 13.05 -2.41
C ALA A 241 -15.09 11.79 -1.63
N GLN A 242 -14.39 10.67 -1.82
CA GLN A 242 -14.85 9.33 -1.41
C GLN A 242 -14.16 8.77 -0.15
N GLY A 243 -12.95 9.21 0.18
CA GLY A 243 -12.26 8.92 1.44
C GLY A 243 -11.50 7.59 1.54
N SER A 244 -11.50 6.73 0.51
CA SER A 244 -10.74 5.47 0.52
C SER A 244 -9.69 5.46 -0.58
N ALA A 245 -8.43 5.30 -0.19
CA ALA A 245 -7.32 5.17 -1.14
C ALA A 245 -7.51 3.97 -2.08
N THR A 246 -7.95 2.82 -1.56
CA THR A 246 -8.17 1.60 -2.35
C THR A 246 -9.25 1.80 -3.40
N VAL A 247 -10.40 2.35 -3.00
CA VAL A 247 -11.51 2.58 -3.92
C VAL A 247 -11.13 3.63 -4.96
N ALA A 248 -10.47 4.71 -4.56
CA ALA A 248 -10.02 5.74 -5.49
C ALA A 248 -9.06 5.19 -6.55
N MET A 249 -8.10 4.33 -6.18
CA MET A 249 -7.20 3.69 -7.14
C MET A 249 -7.96 2.79 -8.12
N ILE A 250 -8.87 1.94 -7.61
CA ILE A 250 -9.68 1.02 -8.42
C ILE A 250 -10.59 1.79 -9.40
N THR A 251 -11.25 2.86 -8.93
CA THR A 251 -12.09 3.71 -9.79
C THR A 251 -11.24 4.44 -10.84
N SER A 252 -10.08 4.97 -10.44
CA SER A 252 -9.22 5.73 -11.35
C SER A 252 -8.65 4.85 -12.45
N VAL A 253 -8.16 3.65 -12.12
CA VAL A 253 -7.64 2.75 -13.15
C VAL A 253 -8.76 2.29 -14.09
N GLY A 254 -9.98 2.09 -13.61
CA GLY A 254 -11.12 1.79 -14.49
C GLY A 254 -11.44 2.90 -15.51
N ILE A 255 -11.18 4.16 -15.15
CA ILE A 255 -11.34 5.31 -16.06
C ILE A 255 -10.13 5.44 -17.00
N LEU A 256 -8.93 5.18 -16.49
CA LEU A 256 -7.66 5.48 -17.14
C LEU A 256 -7.04 4.27 -17.86
N SER A 257 -7.60 3.07 -17.74
CA SER A 257 -7.02 1.85 -18.33
C SER A 257 -6.98 1.90 -19.84
N GLY A 258 -7.93 2.60 -20.48
CA GLY A 258 -7.87 2.89 -21.92
C GLY A 258 -6.64 3.70 -22.36
N LEU A 259 -6.02 4.46 -21.44
CA LEU A 259 -4.81 5.26 -21.72
C LEU A 259 -3.50 4.49 -21.55
N ALA A 260 -3.56 3.28 -21.00
CA ALA A 260 -2.38 2.49 -20.69
C ALA A 260 -1.76 1.80 -21.91
N GLN A 261 -2.38 1.94 -23.09
CA GLN A 261 -1.79 1.47 -24.34
C GLN A 261 -0.51 2.26 -24.63
N SER A 262 0.59 1.55 -24.80
CA SER A 262 1.95 2.10 -24.90
C SER A 262 2.11 3.18 -25.99
N SER A 263 1.31 3.08 -27.06
CA SER A 263 1.28 4.05 -28.16
C SER A 263 0.74 5.43 -27.76
N THR A 264 -0.11 5.49 -26.73
CA THR A 264 -0.78 6.72 -26.27
C THR A 264 -0.09 7.30 -25.04
N LEU A 265 0.51 6.46 -24.20
CA LEU A 265 1.18 6.88 -22.97
C LEU A 265 2.61 7.37 -23.19
N GLY A 266 3.33 6.81 -24.17
CA GLY A 266 4.73 7.15 -24.45
C GLY A 266 5.74 6.72 -23.36
N CYS A 267 5.31 5.90 -22.40
CA CYS A 267 6.16 5.26 -21.39
C CYS A 267 5.54 3.94 -20.91
N HIS A 268 6.26 3.19 -20.08
CA HIS A 268 5.77 1.93 -19.53
C HIS A 268 4.55 2.15 -18.60
N PRO A 269 3.46 1.37 -18.69
CA PRO A 269 2.21 1.56 -17.93
C PRO A 269 2.39 1.51 -16.39
N VAL A 270 3.50 0.97 -15.91
CA VAL A 270 3.88 1.02 -14.48
C VAL A 270 3.91 2.44 -13.92
N PHE A 271 4.32 3.44 -14.72
CA PHE A 271 4.35 4.82 -14.25
C PHE A 271 2.93 5.39 -14.09
N LEU A 272 1.98 4.99 -14.94
CA LEU A 272 0.57 5.32 -14.76
C LEU A 272 0.01 4.69 -13.48
N ALA A 273 0.33 3.42 -13.21
CA ALA A 273 -0.06 2.74 -11.98
C ALA A 273 0.48 3.44 -10.72
N LEU A 274 1.75 3.84 -10.74
CA LEU A 274 2.39 4.55 -9.63
C LEU A 274 1.81 5.95 -9.44
N ALA A 275 1.44 6.64 -10.53
CA ALA A 275 0.77 7.93 -10.48
C ALA A 275 -0.59 7.85 -9.80
N ILE A 276 -1.39 6.82 -10.14
CA ILE A 276 -2.66 6.51 -9.49
C ILE A 276 -2.42 6.22 -8.00
N GLY A 277 -1.43 5.39 -7.68
CA GLY A 277 -1.05 5.10 -6.29
C GLY A 277 -0.66 6.35 -5.50
N CYS A 278 0.16 7.23 -6.07
CA CYS A 278 0.54 8.51 -5.46
C CYS A 278 -0.64 9.48 -5.35
N GLY A 279 -1.52 9.54 -6.37
CA GLY A 279 -2.72 10.37 -6.40
C GLY A 279 -3.74 9.94 -5.34
N SER A 280 -3.69 8.70 -4.90
CA SER A 280 -4.47 8.22 -3.76
C SER A 280 -3.94 8.70 -2.40
N LYS A 281 -3.00 9.67 -2.32
CA LYS A 281 -2.37 10.16 -1.06
C LYS A 281 -2.77 11.54 -0.56
N PRO A 282 -2.85 12.58 -1.40
CA PRO A 282 -3.19 13.91 -0.93
C PRO A 282 -4.59 13.99 -0.29
N ILE A 283 -4.79 15.01 0.54
CA ILE A 283 -6.09 15.44 1.08
C ILE A 283 -6.81 14.32 1.85
N ALA A 284 -6.13 13.77 2.87
CA ALA A 284 -6.78 12.91 3.86
C ALA A 284 -7.51 13.79 4.90
N TRP A 285 -8.84 13.74 4.93
CA TRP A 285 -9.68 14.59 5.79
C TRP A 285 -10.88 13.80 6.34
N MET A 286 -11.95 14.46 6.76
CA MET A 286 -13.01 13.87 7.59
C MET A 286 -13.77 12.69 6.97
N ASN A 287 -13.80 12.58 5.64
CA ASN A 287 -14.41 11.43 4.97
C ASN A 287 -13.45 10.23 4.84
N ASP A 288 -12.18 10.39 5.21
CA ASP A 288 -11.14 9.41 4.97
C ASP A 288 -10.99 8.43 6.15
N SER A 289 -11.18 7.14 5.87
CA SER A 289 -11.10 6.11 6.91
C SER A 289 -9.69 5.93 7.46
N GLY A 290 -8.66 6.09 6.62
CA GLY A 290 -7.26 6.04 7.02
C GLY A 290 -6.89 7.21 7.94
N PHE A 291 -7.41 8.41 7.68
CA PHE A 291 -7.26 9.58 8.55
C PHE A 291 -7.78 9.28 9.96
N TRP A 292 -8.99 8.71 10.08
CA TRP A 292 -9.58 8.37 11.37
C TRP A 292 -8.81 7.28 12.12
N VAL A 293 -8.37 6.23 11.42
CA VAL A 293 -7.54 5.17 12.00
C VAL A 293 -6.25 5.76 12.57
N ILE A 294 -5.59 6.65 11.83
CA ILE A 294 -4.38 7.32 12.31
C ILE A 294 -4.68 8.14 13.55
N CYS A 295 -5.73 8.96 13.52
CA CYS A 295 -6.07 9.83 14.65
C CYS A 295 -6.41 9.04 15.92
N LYS A 296 -7.33 8.06 15.82
CA LYS A 296 -7.82 7.31 16.97
C LYS A 296 -6.74 6.45 17.61
N MET A 297 -5.94 5.76 16.80
CA MET A 297 -4.90 4.87 17.34
C MET A 297 -3.69 5.63 17.91
N SER A 298 -3.36 6.80 17.34
CA SER A 298 -2.28 7.66 17.86
C SER A 298 -2.70 8.56 19.02
N GLY A 299 -4.00 8.63 19.33
CA GLY A 299 -4.53 9.55 20.33
C GLY A 299 -4.50 11.01 19.89
N MET A 300 -4.40 11.28 18.59
CA MET A 300 -4.51 12.63 18.03
C MET A 300 -5.97 13.11 18.05
N THR A 301 -6.14 14.40 18.32
CA THR A 301 -7.35 15.14 18.00
C THR A 301 -7.47 15.32 16.49
N GLU A 302 -8.68 15.62 16.01
CA GLU A 302 -8.92 15.91 14.59
C GLU A 302 -8.08 17.09 14.09
N ALA A 303 -7.94 18.14 14.91
CA ALA A 303 -7.11 19.30 14.60
C ALA A 303 -5.63 18.91 14.43
N GLU A 304 -5.09 18.05 15.29
CA GLU A 304 -3.71 17.54 15.16
C GLU A 304 -3.55 16.65 13.93
N GLY A 305 -4.55 15.80 13.64
CA GLY A 305 -4.58 14.99 12.41
C GLY A 305 -4.50 15.86 11.16
N LEU A 306 -5.36 16.88 11.06
CA LEU A 306 -5.36 17.81 9.92
C LEU A 306 -4.08 18.66 9.86
N ARG A 307 -3.47 18.96 11.01
CA ARG A 307 -2.25 19.76 11.08
C ARG A 307 -1.00 18.97 10.70
N TYR A 308 -0.96 17.67 11.00
CA TYR A 308 0.26 16.86 10.84
C TYR A 308 0.14 15.80 9.75
N VAL A 309 -0.96 15.06 9.69
CA VAL A 309 -1.12 13.91 8.79
C VAL A 309 -1.53 14.35 7.39
N ALA A 310 -2.49 15.27 7.26
CA ALA A 310 -2.96 15.72 5.96
C ALA A 310 -1.85 16.41 5.13
N PRO A 311 -1.05 17.36 5.67
CA PRO A 311 0.01 18.02 4.90
C PRO A 311 1.14 17.05 4.59
N MET A 312 1.47 16.14 5.52
CA MET A 312 2.44 15.07 5.27
C MET A 312 2.03 14.18 4.10
N SER A 313 0.74 13.82 4.04
CA SER A 313 0.20 12.96 2.97
C SER A 313 0.25 13.66 1.60
N ILE A 314 0.05 14.98 1.57
CA ILE A 314 0.24 15.81 0.37
C ILE A 314 1.72 15.81 -0.05
N VAL A 315 2.65 16.07 0.87
CA VAL A 315 4.09 16.08 0.58
C VAL A 315 4.54 14.73 0.01
N MET A 316 4.10 13.63 0.61
CA MET A 316 4.41 12.29 0.14
C MET A 316 3.80 12.01 -1.24
N GLY A 317 2.53 12.35 -1.45
CA GLY A 317 1.86 12.19 -2.75
C GLY A 317 2.57 12.95 -3.86
N VAL A 318 2.91 14.22 -3.63
CA VAL A 318 3.61 15.07 -4.61
C VAL A 318 5.05 14.59 -4.84
N ALA A 319 5.78 14.21 -3.79
CA ALA A 319 7.13 13.66 -3.95
C ALA A 319 7.12 12.35 -4.76
N GLY A 320 6.11 11.50 -4.52
CA GLY A 320 5.89 10.28 -5.31
C GLY A 320 5.58 10.61 -6.77
N LEU A 321 4.69 11.57 -7.03
CA LEU A 321 4.38 12.03 -8.39
C LEU A 321 5.63 12.51 -9.13
N VAL A 322 6.44 13.36 -8.50
CA VAL A 322 7.68 13.87 -9.10
C VAL A 322 8.63 12.72 -9.41
N ALA A 323 8.82 11.78 -8.49
CA ALA A 323 9.65 10.60 -8.73
C ALA A 323 9.12 9.74 -9.88
N THR A 324 7.81 9.55 -9.98
CA THR A 324 7.15 8.83 -11.07
C THR A 324 7.34 9.55 -12.41
N MET A 325 7.18 10.87 -12.46
CA MET A 325 7.38 11.67 -13.68
C MET A 325 8.84 11.62 -14.15
N VAL A 326 9.80 11.75 -13.23
CA VAL A 326 11.23 11.63 -13.54
C VAL A 326 11.56 10.23 -14.05
N GLY A 327 11.05 9.19 -13.38
CA GLY A 327 11.21 7.81 -13.84
C GLY A 327 10.64 7.57 -15.23
N ALA A 328 9.47 8.12 -15.51
CA ALA A 328 8.82 8.01 -16.82
C ALA A 328 9.62 8.68 -17.95
N VAL A 329 10.31 9.79 -17.67
CA VAL A 329 11.17 10.49 -18.66
C VAL A 329 12.50 9.76 -18.87
N ILE A 330 13.05 9.14 -17.83
CA ILE A 330 14.33 8.40 -17.93
C ILE A 330 14.15 7.06 -18.62
N VAL A 331 13.05 6.37 -18.34
CA VAL A 331 12.74 5.02 -18.83
C VAL A 331 11.77 5.07 -20.02
N SER A 332 11.54 6.25 -20.62
CA SER A 332 10.80 6.35 -21.88
C SER A 332 11.67 5.83 -23.02
N MET A 333 11.61 4.52 -23.26
CA MET A 333 11.93 3.82 -24.52
C MET A 333 11.58 2.35 -24.41
#